data_AF-A0A453RBP6-F1
#
_entry.id   AF-A0A453RBP6-F1
#
_cell.length_a   1.000
_cell.length_b   1.000
_cell.length_c   1.000
_cell.angle_alpha   90.00
_cell.angle_beta   90.00
_cell.angle_gamma   90.00
#
_symmetry.space_group_name_H-M   'P 1'
#
loop_
_entity.id
_entity.type
_entity.pdbx_description
1 polymer ?
#
loop_
_entity_poly.entity_id
_entity_poly.type
_entity_poly.pdbx_seq_one_letter_code
_entity_poly.pdbx_strand_id
1 'polypeptide(L)' 'QMMEIREAVSEAGDSETLKKIQSQMKRKLETWSKAFQEAFDKRDFDGAVEATQRMRYYERAMEETVKKL' A
#
# COMPACT_ATOMS: atom_id res chain seq x y z
N GLN A 1 -3.59 8.37 -7.30
CA GLN A 1 -3.59 7.22 -6.37
C GLN A 1 -2.36 7.14 -5.44
N MET A 2 -1.10 7.07 -5.91
CA MET A 2 0.08 7.07 -5.01
C MET A 2 0.45 8.46 -4.44
N MET A 3 -0.05 9.55 -5.00
CA MET A 3 0.07 10.86 -4.36
C MET A 3 -1.05 11.06 -3.32
N GLU A 4 -2.29 10.74 -3.70
CA GLU A 4 -3.48 10.81 -2.84
C GLU A 4 -3.31 10.16 -1.45
N ILE A 5 -2.60 9.02 -1.36
CA ILE A 5 -2.40 8.34 -0.07
C ILE A 5 -1.38 9.08 0.80
N ARG A 6 -0.32 9.64 0.23
CA ARG A 6 0.64 10.45 1.00
C ARG A 6 0.01 11.75 1.49
N GLU A 7 -0.80 12.38 0.64
CA GLU A 7 -1.60 13.55 1.03
C GLU A 7 -2.57 13.20 2.15
N ALA A 8 -3.33 12.10 2.02
CA ALA A 8 -4.24 11.65 3.06
C ALA A 8 -3.53 11.37 4.41
N VAL A 9 -2.35 10.74 4.40
CA VAL A 9 -1.55 10.54 5.63
C VAL A 9 -1.06 11.88 6.19
N SER A 10 -0.65 12.82 5.34
CA SER A 10 -0.19 14.14 5.74
C SER A 10 -1.30 15.01 6.34
N GLU A 11 -2.51 14.94 5.79
CA GLU A 11 -3.68 15.73 6.21
C GLU A 11 -4.40 15.14 7.43
N ALA A 12 -4.25 13.83 7.68
CA ALA A 12 -4.85 13.20 8.86
C ALA A 12 -4.27 13.79 10.16
N GLY A 13 -5.13 14.43 10.95
CA GLY A 13 -4.82 15.03 12.25
C GLY A 13 -5.31 14.21 13.45
N ASP A 14 -6.12 13.18 13.22
CA ASP A 14 -6.71 12.34 14.26
C ASP A 14 -6.40 10.85 14.08
N SER A 15 -6.36 10.13 15.20
CA SER A 15 -6.02 8.70 15.25
C SER A 15 -7.02 7.81 14.51
N GLU A 16 -8.30 8.21 14.41
CA GLU A 16 -9.32 7.41 13.75
C GLU A 16 -9.13 7.42 12.22
N THR A 17 -8.85 8.60 11.67
CA THR A 17 -8.52 8.76 10.24
C THR A 17 -7.24 8.01 9.88
N LEU A 18 -6.20 8.09 10.71
CA LEU A 18 -4.97 7.32 10.51
C LEU A 18 -5.22 5.81 10.50
N LYS A 19 -6.04 5.29 11.42
CA LYS A 19 -6.43 3.86 11.43
C LYS A 19 -7.22 3.43 10.19
N LYS A 20 -8.10 4.30 9.67
CA LYS A 20 -8.83 4.05 8.41
C LYS A 20 -7.87 3.96 7.23
N ILE A 21 -6.91 4.89 7.14
CA ILE A 21 -5.88 4.87 6.10
C ILE A 21 -5.05 3.58 6.19
N GLN A 22 -4.61 3.21 7.39
CA GLN A 22 -3.85 1.97 7.62
C GLN A 22 -4.62 0.73 7.15
N SER A 23 -5.91 0.64 7.46
CA SER A 23 -6.78 -0.47 7.03
C SER A 23 -6.92 -0.52 5.51
N GLN A 24 -7.07 0.64 4.85
CA GLN A 24 -7.12 0.70 3.39
C GLN A 24 -5.79 0.29 2.74
N MET A 25 -4.65 0.68 3.32
CA MET A 25 -3.33 0.31 2.80
C MET A 25 -3.09 -1.18 2.92
N LYS A 26 -3.47 -1.78 4.06
CA LYS A 26 -3.38 -3.23 4.25
C LYS A 26 -4.18 -4.00 3.20
N ARG A 27 -5.42 -3.58 2.90
CA ARG A 27 -6.24 -4.21 1.84
C ARG A 27 -5.58 -4.09 0.47
N LYS A 28 -5.01 -2.92 0.13
CA LYS A 28 -4.30 -2.74 -1.13
C LYS A 28 -3.06 -3.63 -1.19
N LEU A 29 -2.30 -3.75 -0.10
CA LEU A 29 -1.14 -4.64 -0.02
C LEU A 29 -1.54 -6.10 -0.27
N GLU A 30 -2.62 -6.57 0.35
CA GLU A 30 -3.15 -7.92 0.15
C GLU A 30 -3.57 -8.16 -1.32
N THR A 31 -4.22 -7.18 -1.97
CA THR A 31 -4.57 -7.27 -3.39
C THR A 31 -3.33 -7.39 -4.27
N TRP A 32 -2.31 -6.56 -4.05
CA TRP A 32 -1.09 -6.60 -4.86
C TRP A 32 -0.21 -7.81 -4.56
N SER A 33 -0.27 -8.36 -3.35
CA SER A 33 0.37 -9.64 -3.02
C SER A 33 -0.24 -10.80 -3.81
N LYS A 34 -1.57 -10.82 -3.98
CA LYS A 34 -2.24 -11.81 -4.85
C LYS A 34 -1.87 -11.61 -6.32
N ALA A 35 -1.85 -10.37 -6.80
CA ALA A 35 -1.43 -10.06 -8.17
C ALA A 35 0.02 -10.49 -8.44
N PHE A 36 0.93 -10.27 -7.47
CA PHE A 36 2.30 -10.76 -7.53
C PHE A 36 2.35 -12.27 -7.69
N GLN A 37 1.63 -13.01 -6.84
CA GLN A 37 1.59 -14.47 -6.88
C GLN A 37 1.13 -14.97 -8.26
N GLU A 38 0.02 -14.43 -8.76
CA GLU A 38 -0.52 -14.81 -10.07
C GLU A 38 0.45 -14.51 -11.22
N ALA A 39 1.12 -13.36 -11.20
CA ALA A 39 2.10 -12.98 -12.21
C ALA A 39 3.33 -13.90 -12.16
N PHE A 40 3.84 -14.16 -10.95
CA PHE A 40 4.98 -15.05 -10.73
C PHE A 40 4.69 -16.48 -11.21
N ASP A 41 3.53 -17.02 -10.88
CA ASP A 41 3.11 -18.37 -11.30
C ASP A 41 3.00 -18.49 -12.83
N LYS A 42 2.58 -17.43 -13.51
CA LYS A 42 2.49 -17.35 -14.97
C LYS A 42 3.83 -17.02 -15.64
N ARG A 43 4.90 -16.79 -14.87
CA ARG A 43 6.21 -16.27 -15.34
C ARG A 43 6.10 -14.91 -16.03
N ASP A 44 5.07 -14.14 -15.70
CA ASP A 44 4.94 -12.73 -16.05
C ASP A 44 5.77 -11.90 -15.07
N PHE A 45 7.07 -11.81 -15.33
CA PHE A 45 7.99 -11.14 -14.41
C PHE A 45 7.83 -9.61 -14.43
N ASP A 46 7.39 -9.03 -15.55
CA ASP A 46 7.10 -7.59 -15.61
C ASP A 46 5.92 -7.26 -14.69
N GLY A 47 4.85 -8.06 -14.74
CA GLY A 47 3.73 -7.94 -13.80
C GLY A 47 4.15 -8.16 -12.33
N ALA A 48 5.03 -9.12 -12.06
CA ALA A 48 5.55 -9.37 -10.72
C ALA A 48 6.38 -8.18 -10.19
N VAL A 49 7.20 -7.56 -11.05
CA VAL A 49 7.96 -6.35 -10.71
C VAL A 49 7.02 -5.17 -10.43
N GLU A 50 6.00 -4.96 -11.26
CA GLU A 50 5.00 -3.90 -11.01
C GLU A 50 4.31 -4.12 -9.65
N ALA A 51 3.83 -5.32 -9.38
CA ALA A 51 3.16 -5.65 -8.13
C ALA A 51 4.06 -5.39 -6.91
N THR A 52 5.34 -5.75 -7.00
CA THR A 52 6.33 -5.50 -5.92
C THR A 52 6.55 -4.00 -5.69
N GLN A 53 6.65 -3.20 -6.76
CA GLN A 53 6.80 -1.74 -6.64
C GLN A 53 5.59 -1.11 -5.96
N ARG A 54 4.38 -1.58 -6.28
CA ARG A 54 3.13 -1.14 -5.65
C ARG A 54 3.08 -1.54 -4.17
N MET A 55 3.46 -2.77 -3.84
CA MET A 55 3.51 -3.25 -2.45
C MET A 55 4.44 -2.39 -1.59
N ARG A 56 5.67 -2.14 -2.05
CA ARG A 56 6.66 -1.32 -1.34
C ARG A 56 6.15 0.09 -1.04
N TYR A 57 5.35 0.65 -1.95
CA TYR A 57 4.72 1.94 -1.73
C TYR A 57 3.70 1.90 -0.58
N TYR A 58 2.84 0.88 -0.53
CA TYR A 58 1.85 0.76 0.54
C TYR A 58 2.48 0.46 1.90
N GLU A 59 3.55 -0.33 1.93
CA GLU A 59 4.35 -0.55 3.15
C GLU A 59 4.88 0.77 3.71
N ARG A 60 5.49 1.60 2.86
CA ARG A 60 5.98 2.91 3.27
C ARG A 60 4.87 3.83 3.78
N ALA A 61 3.71 3.85 3.11
CA ALA A 61 2.56 4.63 3.57
C ALA A 61 2.04 4.17 4.95
N MET A 62 2.05 2.85 5.21
CA MET A 62 1.72 2.31 6.53
C MET A 62 2.75 2.72 7.59
N GLU A 63 4.05 2.66 7.29
CA GLU A 63 5.10 3.13 8.21
C GLU A 63 4.94 4.61 8.57
N GLU A 64 4.65 5.46 7.57
CA GLU A 64 4.41 6.89 7.77
C GLU A 64 3.15 7.13 8.62
N THR A 65 2.10 6.34 8.42
CA THR A 65 0.86 6.39 9.23
C THR A 65 1.13 6.00 10.69
N VAL A 66 1.90 4.93 10.92
CA VAL A 66 2.25 4.46 12.27
C VAL A 66 3.10 5.47 13.02
N LYS A 67 4.03 6.16 12.36
CA LYS A 67 4.84 7.23 12.98
C LYS A 67 4.02 8.42 13.47
N LYS A 68 2.81 8.60 12.93
CA LYS A 68 1.90 9.71 13.24
C LYS A 68 0.87 9.37 14.31
N LEU A 69 0.70 8.08 14.63
CA LEU A 69 -0.13 7.56 15.70
C LEU A 69 0.59 7.64 17.05
#